data_AF-A0A7D8V5Y5-F1
#
_entry.id   AF-A0A7D8V5Y5-F1
#
_cell.length_a   1.000
_cell.length_b   1.000
_cell.length_c   1.000
_cell.angle_alpha   90.00
_cell.angle_beta   90.00
_cell.angle_gamma   90.00
#
_symmetry.space_group_name_H-M   'P 1'
#
loop_
_entity.id
_entity.type
_entity.pdbx_description
1 polymer ?
#
loop_
_entity_poly.entity_id
_entity_poly.type
_entity_poly.pdbx_seq_one_letter_code
_entity_poly.pdbx_strand_id
1 'polypeptide(L)'
;MNSDTYASHLKQCLHYDPDSKPCKKMHKLLRTLSKDSVKLNNFVEGGSNRRGLLLARGEKGENGLLVRFDNALKEQIKEGNIPAQFNALKTSVSRMNLYALVCRAGVAANELGAKTAEACNVILEMDPEDESALVFKAEKLLKEEQYDQAVAVLQKAFEASGRSSQDIMNRLQKAQRLLKVSKQKDYYKVLDVPRDADERTIKKAFRRLAKKNHPDVGGSEEKMAQLNEAYEVLSDPKLREQYDNGHDPNDPTGGQGHGGGNPFGHHGGGFQFQGFPGGFPGGFPGGGFPGGGGGGQKFHFQFQ
;
A
#
# COMPACT_ATOMS: atom_id res chain seq x y z
N MET A 1 31.25 5.93 18.71
CA MET A 1 31.88 5.98 20.04
C MET A 1 31.17 4.98 20.95
N ASN A 2 31.89 3.98 21.47
CA ASN A 2 31.30 2.87 22.22
C ASN A 2 30.69 3.33 23.56
N SER A 3 29.47 2.91 23.86
CA SER A 3 28.78 3.19 25.13
C SER A 3 29.56 2.67 26.36
N ASP A 4 30.41 1.68 26.15
CA ASP A 4 31.17 1.02 27.22
C ASP A 4 32.25 1.93 27.83
N THR A 5 32.77 2.89 27.06
CA THR A 5 33.83 3.81 27.52
C THR A 5 33.30 4.88 28.48
N TYR A 6 32.05 5.35 28.30
CA TYR A 6 31.47 6.33 29.22
C TYR A 6 30.98 5.68 30.52
N ALA A 7 30.47 4.45 30.43
CA ALA A 7 30.13 3.68 31.61
C ALA A 7 31.36 3.36 32.47
N SER A 8 32.53 3.15 31.87
CA SER A 8 33.78 2.93 32.61
C SER A 8 34.24 4.19 33.34
N HIS A 9 34.14 5.38 32.73
CA HIS A 9 34.53 6.64 33.38
C HIS A 9 33.65 6.97 34.60
N LEU A 10 32.34 6.70 34.52
CA LEU A 10 31.44 6.90 35.67
C LEU A 10 31.64 5.86 36.77
N LYS A 11 31.99 4.61 36.40
CA LYS A 11 32.42 3.60 37.37
C LYS A 11 33.71 4.01 38.07
N GLN A 12 34.67 4.57 37.33
CA GLN A 12 35.89 5.13 37.91
C GLN A 12 35.58 6.30 38.83
N CYS A 13 34.71 7.24 38.45
CA CYS A 13 34.29 8.32 39.36
C CYS A 13 33.74 7.78 40.68
N LEU A 14 32.84 6.79 40.62
CA LEU A 14 32.27 6.15 41.82
C LEU A 14 33.28 5.29 42.59
N HIS A 15 34.35 4.82 41.94
CA HIS A 15 35.44 4.12 42.62
C HIS A 15 36.30 5.11 43.43
N TYR A 16 36.60 6.29 42.88
CA TYR A 16 37.38 7.31 43.56
C TYR A 16 36.58 8.11 44.59
N ASP A 17 35.30 8.37 44.32
CA ASP A 17 34.36 9.01 45.23
C ASP A 17 33.03 8.24 45.25
N PRO A 18 32.91 7.23 46.13
CA PRO A 18 31.70 6.43 46.27
C PRO A 18 30.48 7.22 46.72
N ASP A 19 30.62 8.47 47.20
CA ASP A 19 29.53 9.30 47.71
C ASP A 19 29.17 10.50 46.85
N SER A 20 29.89 10.69 45.74
CA SER A 20 29.60 11.67 44.71
C SER A 20 28.15 11.57 44.20
N LYS A 21 27.28 12.48 44.68
CA LYS A 21 25.89 12.61 44.22
C LYS A 21 25.79 12.80 42.69
N PRO A 22 26.63 13.65 42.06
CA PRO A 22 26.62 13.81 40.60
C PRO A 22 26.93 12.50 39.85
N CYS A 23 27.98 11.79 40.25
CA CYS A 23 28.35 10.53 39.59
C CYS A 23 27.31 9.43 39.82
N LYS A 24 26.70 9.36 41.02
CA LYS A 24 25.57 8.45 41.30
C LYS A 24 24.37 8.74 40.39
N LYS A 25 23.97 10.02 40.26
CA LYS A 25 22.84 10.44 39.40
C LYS A 25 23.08 10.06 37.94
N MET A 26 24.24 10.44 37.40
CA MET A 26 24.58 10.19 35.99
C MET A 26 24.78 8.70 35.68
N HIS A 27 25.45 7.95 36.54
CA HIS A 27 25.62 6.51 36.37
C HIS A 27 24.27 5.79 36.36
N LYS A 28 23.35 6.13 37.29
CA LYS A 28 22.01 5.54 37.32
C LYS A 28 21.25 5.85 36.03
N LEU A 29 21.27 7.11 35.58
CA LEU A 29 20.59 7.55 34.36
C LEU A 29 21.09 6.77 33.12
N LEU A 30 22.39 6.81 32.84
CA LEU A 30 22.98 6.14 31.67
C LEU A 30 22.79 4.63 31.71
N ARG A 31 22.93 4.00 32.89
CA ARG A 31 22.68 2.56 33.04
C ARG A 31 21.24 2.20 32.69
N THR A 32 20.27 2.99 33.14
CA THR A 32 18.85 2.73 32.84
C THR A 32 18.51 2.93 31.37
N LEU A 33 18.98 4.03 30.77
CA LEU A 33 18.78 4.29 29.34
C LEU A 33 19.43 3.21 28.49
N SER A 34 20.70 2.87 28.76
CA SER A 34 21.43 1.81 28.04
C SER A 34 20.72 0.45 28.13
N LYS A 35 20.29 0.03 29.33
CA LYS A 35 19.56 -1.23 29.52
C LYS A 35 18.27 -1.26 28.70
N ASP A 36 17.51 -0.16 28.70
CA ASP A 36 16.25 -0.09 27.96
C ASP A 36 16.48 0.03 26.44
N SER A 37 17.55 0.68 25.99
CA SER A 37 17.97 0.68 24.58
C SER A 37 18.28 -0.73 24.07
N VAL A 38 19.03 -1.52 24.85
CA VAL A 38 19.33 -2.92 24.52
C VAL A 38 18.05 -3.75 24.48
N LYS A 39 17.16 -3.58 25.46
CA LYS A 39 15.85 -4.26 25.45
C LYS A 39 15.02 -3.90 24.23
N LEU A 40 14.96 -2.61 23.86
CA LEU A 40 14.25 -2.15 22.67
C LEU A 40 14.79 -2.85 21.43
N ASN A 41 16.12 -2.85 21.25
CA ASN A 41 16.77 -3.54 20.14
C ASN A 41 16.38 -5.03 20.11
N ASN A 42 16.46 -5.72 21.23
CA ASN A 42 16.11 -7.14 21.33
C ASN A 42 14.62 -7.40 21.00
N PHE A 43 13.71 -6.49 21.39
CA PHE A 43 12.31 -6.61 21.01
C PHE A 43 12.09 -6.43 19.51
N VAL A 44 12.78 -5.47 18.89
CA VAL A 44 12.64 -5.17 17.45
C VAL A 44 13.24 -6.32 16.62
N GLU A 45 14.48 -6.71 16.90
CA GLU A 45 15.17 -7.80 16.21
C GLU A 45 14.48 -9.15 16.45
N GLY A 46 13.89 -9.36 17.64
CA GLY A 46 13.09 -10.53 17.96
C GLY A 46 11.65 -10.49 17.42
N GLY A 47 11.28 -9.51 16.59
CA GLY A 47 9.93 -9.37 16.01
C GLY A 47 8.82 -8.99 17.00
N SER A 48 9.15 -8.76 18.27
CA SER A 48 8.24 -8.30 19.33
C SER A 48 7.97 -6.79 19.24
N ASN A 49 7.66 -6.31 18.04
CA ASN A 49 7.58 -4.89 17.70
C ASN A 49 6.63 -4.10 18.62
N ARG A 50 5.44 -4.63 18.92
CA ARG A 50 4.48 -3.96 19.81
C ARG A 50 5.03 -3.75 21.23
N ARG A 51 5.79 -4.71 21.78
CA ARG A 51 6.44 -4.57 23.09
C ARG A 51 7.56 -3.53 23.04
N GLY A 52 8.33 -3.51 21.95
CA GLY A 52 9.33 -2.48 21.70
C GLY A 52 8.72 -1.08 21.67
N LEU A 53 7.61 -0.91 20.94
CA LEU A 53 6.87 0.35 20.88
C LEU A 53 6.33 0.80 22.24
N LEU A 54 5.79 -0.13 23.04
CA LEU A 54 5.36 0.12 24.42
C LEU A 54 6.51 0.67 25.27
N LEU A 55 7.67 0.00 25.27
CA LEU A 55 8.86 0.44 26.01
C LEU A 55 9.34 1.82 25.53
N ALA A 56 9.33 2.04 24.21
CA ALA A 56 9.81 3.28 23.61
C ALA A 56 8.94 4.49 23.98
N ARG A 57 7.62 4.29 24.01
CA ARG A 57 6.61 5.36 24.12
C ARG A 57 6.10 5.59 25.53
N GLY A 58 6.27 4.60 26.40
CA GLY A 58 5.73 4.59 27.74
C GLY A 58 4.23 4.30 27.75
N GLU A 59 3.76 3.88 28.91
CA GLU A 59 2.34 3.66 29.19
C GLU A 59 1.71 4.90 29.83
N LYS A 60 0.39 4.90 30.02
CA LYS A 60 -0.38 6.03 30.54
C LYS A 60 0.24 6.57 31.84
N GLY A 61 0.75 7.81 31.80
CA GLY A 61 1.33 8.49 32.95
C GLY A 61 2.85 8.33 33.10
N GLU A 62 3.51 7.50 32.28
CA GLU A 62 4.95 7.28 32.35
C GLU A 62 5.67 7.68 31.04
N ASN A 63 6.82 8.35 31.19
CA ASN A 63 7.65 8.71 30.05
C ASN A 63 8.37 7.47 29.49
N GLY A 64 8.13 7.17 28.21
CA GLY A 64 8.84 6.13 27.48
C GLY A 64 10.34 6.39 27.32
N LEU A 65 11.07 5.39 26.82
CA LEU A 65 12.50 5.50 26.56
C LEU A 65 12.86 6.73 25.71
N LEU A 66 12.11 7.03 24.63
CA LEU A 66 12.43 8.17 23.76
C LEU A 66 12.38 9.50 24.51
N VAL A 67 11.28 9.74 25.25
CA VAL A 67 11.09 10.97 26.02
C VAL A 67 12.13 11.08 27.15
N ARG A 68 12.40 9.98 27.86
CA ARG A 68 13.45 9.94 28.90
C ARG A 68 14.83 10.26 28.32
N PHE A 69 15.15 9.73 27.13
CA PHE A 69 16.42 9.97 26.45
C PHE A 69 16.55 11.43 25.99
N ASP A 70 15.52 11.98 25.36
CA ASP A 70 15.53 13.37 24.88
C ASP A 70 15.57 14.38 26.03
N ASN A 71 14.86 14.10 27.14
CA ASN A 71 14.94 14.94 28.33
C ASN A 71 16.33 14.90 28.95
N ALA A 72 16.97 13.72 29.01
CA ALA A 72 18.35 13.60 29.49
C ALA A 72 19.31 14.40 28.62
N LEU A 73 19.21 14.32 27.29
CA LEU A 73 20.03 15.12 26.37
C LEU A 73 19.82 16.63 26.58
N LYS A 74 18.56 17.08 26.67
CA LYS A 74 18.21 18.49 26.88
C LYS A 74 18.73 19.02 28.22
N GLU A 75 18.64 18.23 29.28
CA GLU A 75 19.19 18.58 30.61
C GLU A 75 20.71 18.76 30.53
N GLN A 76 21.43 17.84 29.88
CA GLN A 76 22.89 17.94 29.74
C GLN A 76 23.36 19.08 28.84
N ILE A 77 22.58 19.44 27.82
CA ILE A 77 22.82 20.67 27.04
C ILE A 77 22.62 21.91 27.91
N LYS A 78 21.53 21.95 28.69
CA LYS A 78 21.21 23.08 29.58
C LYS A 78 22.25 23.26 30.68
N GLU A 79 22.79 22.18 31.23
CA GLU A 79 23.86 22.19 32.23
C GLU A 79 25.24 22.56 31.64
N GLY A 80 25.36 22.67 30.32
CA GLY A 80 26.63 22.99 29.65
C GLY A 80 27.58 21.79 29.50
N ASN A 81 27.17 20.59 29.94
CA ASN A 81 27.95 19.36 29.81
C ASN A 81 28.03 18.87 28.35
N ILE A 82 27.03 19.20 27.53
CA ILE A 82 27.03 18.99 26.09
C ILE A 82 27.02 20.36 25.40
N PRO A 83 28.13 20.76 24.78
CA PRO A 83 28.19 22.04 24.08
C PRO A 83 27.15 22.15 22.97
N ALA A 84 26.42 23.27 22.94
CA ALA A 84 25.27 23.47 22.05
C ALA A 84 25.62 23.40 20.55
N GLN A 85 26.87 23.74 20.19
CA GLN A 85 27.37 23.66 18.81
C GLN A 85 27.31 22.25 18.22
N PHE A 86 27.31 21.21 19.06
CA PHE A 86 27.19 19.84 18.57
C PHE A 86 25.78 19.50 18.10
N ASN A 87 24.78 20.30 18.46
CA ASN A 87 23.37 20.06 18.13
C ASN A 87 22.96 18.60 18.38
N ALA A 88 23.23 18.11 19.59
CA ALA A 88 23.16 16.67 19.91
C ALA A 88 21.77 16.05 19.66
N LEU A 89 20.69 16.84 19.66
CA LEU A 89 19.35 16.35 19.29
C LEU A 89 19.26 15.96 17.81
N LYS A 90 20.06 16.57 16.92
CA LYS A 90 20.07 16.27 15.48
C LYS A 90 21.25 15.42 15.02
N THR A 91 22.31 15.32 15.82
CA THR A 91 23.57 14.65 15.43
C THR A 91 23.90 13.41 16.25
N SER A 92 23.19 13.18 17.36
CA SER A 92 23.47 12.01 18.22
C SER A 92 23.10 10.71 17.52
N VAL A 93 24.11 9.89 17.24
CA VAL A 93 23.95 8.55 16.68
C VAL A 93 23.11 7.65 17.60
N SER A 94 23.29 7.75 18.92
CA SER A 94 22.47 6.97 19.88
C SER A 94 21.00 7.35 19.82
N ARG A 95 20.71 8.65 19.67
CA ARG A 95 19.35 9.14 19.46
C ARG A 95 18.80 8.60 18.14
N MET A 96 19.56 8.74 17.05
CA MET A 96 19.19 8.23 15.73
C MET A 96 18.83 6.74 15.79
N ASN A 97 19.68 5.90 16.37
CA ASN A 97 19.45 4.47 16.46
C ASN A 97 18.16 4.12 17.23
N LEU A 98 17.88 4.84 18.33
CA LEU A 98 16.65 4.65 19.10
C LEU A 98 15.41 4.99 18.27
N TYR A 99 15.44 6.13 17.59
CA TYR A 99 14.34 6.59 16.76
C TYR A 99 14.13 5.69 15.53
N ALA A 100 15.21 5.20 14.92
CA ALA A 100 15.18 4.26 13.80
C ALA A 100 14.57 2.91 14.22
N LEU A 101 14.96 2.37 15.38
CA LEU A 101 14.36 1.15 15.93
C LEU A 101 12.85 1.31 16.17
N VAL A 102 12.42 2.47 16.67
CA VAL A 102 10.99 2.75 16.90
C VAL A 102 10.23 2.89 15.59
N CYS A 103 10.80 3.58 14.60
CA CYS A 103 10.20 3.70 13.28
C CYS A 103 10.05 2.32 12.62
N ARG A 104 11.13 1.52 12.60
CA ARG A 104 11.14 0.14 12.09
C ARG A 104 10.08 -0.73 12.78
N ALA A 105 10.03 -0.71 14.11
CA ALA A 105 9.02 -1.46 14.86
C ALA A 105 7.59 -1.00 14.53
N GLY A 106 7.38 0.30 14.34
CA GLY A 106 6.09 0.86 13.95
C GLY A 106 5.63 0.37 12.58
N VAL A 107 6.52 0.43 11.59
CA VAL A 107 6.25 -0.08 10.23
C VAL A 107 5.96 -1.58 10.26
N ALA A 108 6.79 -2.36 10.94
CA ALA A 108 6.62 -3.81 11.04
C ALA A 108 5.34 -4.20 11.81
N ALA A 109 4.87 -3.37 12.75
CA ALA A 109 3.60 -3.56 13.44
C ALA A 109 2.38 -3.00 12.68
N ASN A 110 2.59 -2.42 11.49
CA ASN A 110 1.59 -1.66 10.72
C ASN A 110 0.91 -0.55 11.54
N GLU A 111 1.68 0.12 12.40
CA GLU A 111 1.18 1.15 13.32
C GLU A 111 1.52 2.55 12.82
N LEU A 112 0.57 3.20 12.16
CA LEU A 112 0.71 4.56 11.59
C LEU A 112 0.31 5.70 12.56
N GLY A 113 0.41 5.46 13.88
CA GLY A 113 0.02 6.41 14.91
C GLY A 113 0.99 7.60 15.07
N ALA A 114 0.55 8.64 15.78
CA ALA A 114 1.30 9.89 15.95
C ALA A 114 2.72 9.70 16.51
N LYS A 115 2.89 8.83 17.52
CA LYS A 115 4.22 8.55 18.10
C LYS A 115 5.15 7.80 17.14
N THR A 116 4.61 6.94 16.25
CA THR A 116 5.44 6.36 15.16
C THR A 116 5.83 7.45 14.17
N ALA A 117 4.88 8.29 13.79
CA ALA A 117 5.10 9.35 12.82
C ALA A 117 6.17 10.34 13.29
N GLU A 118 6.10 10.77 14.56
CA GLU A 118 7.14 11.58 15.19
C GLU A 118 8.51 10.91 15.06
N ALA A 119 8.58 9.60 15.37
CA ALA A 119 9.85 8.90 15.32
C ALA A 119 10.44 8.80 13.91
N CYS A 120 9.62 8.43 12.92
CA CYS A 120 10.04 8.33 11.52
C CYS A 120 10.37 9.70 10.92
N ASN A 121 9.66 10.77 11.29
CA ASN A 121 9.96 12.12 10.82
C ASN A 121 11.31 12.61 11.32
N VAL A 122 11.62 12.37 12.60
CA VAL A 122 12.94 12.67 13.16
C VAL A 122 14.05 11.97 12.38
N ILE A 123 13.82 10.72 11.97
CA ILE A 123 14.78 9.99 11.14
C ILE A 123 14.89 10.61 9.75
N LEU A 124 13.79 10.95 9.08
CA LEU A 124 13.86 11.58 7.75
C LEU A 124 14.59 12.94 7.75
N GLU A 125 14.59 13.67 8.87
CA GLU A 125 15.39 14.88 9.03
C GLU A 125 16.90 14.60 9.13
N MET A 126 17.28 13.45 9.67
CA MET A 126 18.68 13.06 9.92
C MET A 126 19.25 12.19 8.79
N ASP A 127 18.44 11.32 8.23
CA ASP A 127 18.71 10.39 7.15
C ASP A 127 17.48 10.33 6.21
N PRO A 128 17.48 11.14 5.14
CA PRO A 128 16.40 11.17 4.16
C PRO A 128 16.24 9.88 3.34
N GLU A 129 17.16 8.93 3.46
CA GLU A 129 17.17 7.66 2.74
C GLU A 129 16.85 6.46 3.63
N ASP A 130 16.57 6.68 4.93
CA ASP A 130 16.19 5.59 5.83
C ASP A 130 14.98 4.81 5.30
N GLU A 131 15.20 3.52 5.06
CA GLU A 131 14.22 2.64 4.42
C GLU A 131 12.91 2.57 5.21
N SER A 132 13.01 2.42 6.54
CA SER A 132 11.83 2.26 7.40
C SER A 132 11.00 3.55 7.40
N ALA A 133 11.65 4.70 7.48
CA ALA A 133 10.96 5.99 7.50
C ALA A 133 10.34 6.34 6.13
N LEU A 134 10.98 5.98 5.03
CA LEU A 134 10.39 6.10 3.69
C LEU A 134 9.17 5.18 3.52
N VAL A 135 9.27 3.91 3.95
CA VAL A 135 8.12 2.98 3.93
C VAL A 135 6.97 3.52 4.78
N PHE A 136 7.25 4.04 5.98
CA PHE A 136 6.24 4.66 6.82
C PHE A 136 5.50 5.81 6.10
N LYS A 137 6.27 6.71 5.48
CA LYS A 137 5.72 7.84 4.72
C LYS A 137 4.84 7.35 3.57
N ALA A 138 5.28 6.34 2.83
CA ALA A 138 4.50 5.77 1.73
C ALA A 138 3.19 5.11 2.22
N GLU A 139 3.21 4.34 3.30
CA GLU A 139 2.00 3.73 3.87
C GLU A 139 0.99 4.79 4.33
N LYS A 140 1.47 5.92 4.87
CA LYS A 140 0.60 7.06 5.18
C LYS A 140 -0.03 7.67 3.93
N LEU A 141 0.76 7.88 2.87
CA LEU A 141 0.28 8.40 1.58
C LEU A 141 -0.74 7.45 0.94
N LEU A 142 -0.53 6.12 1.02
CA LEU A 142 -1.49 5.13 0.54
C LEU A 142 -2.82 5.22 1.30
N LYS A 143 -2.79 5.43 2.62
CA LYS A 143 -4.00 5.62 3.43
C LYS A 143 -4.75 6.91 3.08
N GLU A 144 -4.02 7.93 2.63
CA GLU A 144 -4.55 9.20 2.15
C GLU A 144 -4.90 9.17 0.63
N GLU A 145 -4.84 7.99 0.00
CA GLU A 145 -5.11 7.77 -1.44
C GLU A 145 -4.22 8.58 -2.39
N GLN A 146 -3.06 9.06 -1.91
CA GLN A 146 -2.06 9.77 -2.70
C GLN A 146 -1.11 8.79 -3.39
N TYR A 147 -1.65 7.98 -4.30
CA TYR A 147 -0.95 6.83 -4.88
C TYR A 147 0.31 7.20 -5.68
N ASP A 148 0.29 8.29 -6.46
CA ASP A 148 1.46 8.74 -7.23
C ASP A 148 2.66 9.05 -6.31
N GLN A 149 2.41 9.78 -5.22
CA GLN A 149 3.44 10.11 -4.24
C GLN A 149 3.91 8.87 -3.49
N ALA A 150 3.00 7.96 -3.13
CA ALA A 150 3.35 6.72 -2.45
C ALA A 150 4.29 5.84 -3.30
N VAL A 151 4.01 5.70 -4.59
CA VAL A 151 4.87 4.95 -5.53
C VAL A 151 6.25 5.60 -5.63
N ALA A 152 6.33 6.93 -5.76
CA ALA A 152 7.61 7.64 -5.82
C ALA A 152 8.45 7.43 -4.54
N VAL A 153 7.82 7.48 -3.36
CA VAL A 153 8.50 7.26 -2.08
C VAL A 153 8.96 5.80 -1.93
N LEU A 154 8.14 4.82 -2.34
CA LEU A 154 8.52 3.40 -2.29
C LEU A 154 9.63 3.06 -3.29
N GLN A 155 9.67 3.70 -4.46
CA GLN A 155 10.77 3.58 -5.40
C GLN A 155 12.08 4.06 -4.77
N LYS A 156 12.06 5.23 -4.11
CA LYS A 156 13.21 5.73 -3.36
C LYS A 156 13.63 4.77 -2.25
N ALA A 157 12.69 4.22 -1.48
CA ALA A 157 12.98 3.25 -0.43
C ALA A 157 13.62 1.98 -0.99
N PHE A 158 13.15 1.50 -2.15
CA PHE A 158 13.69 0.31 -2.80
C PHE A 158 15.12 0.55 -3.28
N GLU A 159 15.40 1.73 -3.83
CA GLU A 159 16.74 2.15 -4.24
C GLU A 159 17.70 2.26 -3.06
N ALA A 160 17.26 2.87 -1.94
CA ALA A 160 18.02 2.96 -0.71
C ALA A 160 18.41 1.58 -0.16
N SER A 161 17.52 0.58 -0.28
CA SER A 161 17.80 -0.82 0.08
C SER A 161 18.75 -1.57 -0.86
N GLY A 162 19.37 -0.88 -1.83
CA GLY A 162 20.18 -1.50 -2.87
C GLY A 162 19.38 -2.42 -3.79
N ARG A 163 18.07 -2.18 -3.95
CA ARG A 163 17.13 -3.00 -4.75
C ARG A 163 17.03 -4.45 -4.30
N SER A 164 17.26 -4.71 -3.01
CA SER A 164 17.33 -6.08 -2.46
C SER A 164 16.16 -6.43 -1.53
N SER A 165 15.43 -5.43 -1.01
CA SER A 165 14.36 -5.67 -0.05
C SER A 165 13.08 -6.20 -0.70
N GLN A 166 12.76 -7.47 -0.45
CA GLN A 166 11.53 -8.10 -0.94
C GLN A 166 10.27 -7.46 -0.34
N ASP A 167 10.31 -7.03 0.93
CA ASP A 167 9.18 -6.35 1.57
C ASP A 167 8.84 -5.04 0.85
N ILE A 168 9.86 -4.21 0.58
CA ILE A 168 9.68 -2.94 -0.12
C ILE A 168 9.21 -3.18 -1.56
N MET A 169 9.76 -4.20 -2.25
CA MET A 169 9.30 -4.58 -3.59
C MET A 169 7.80 -4.94 -3.60
N ASN A 170 7.35 -5.77 -2.66
CA ASN A 170 5.94 -6.17 -2.57
C ASN A 170 5.03 -4.96 -2.29
N ARG A 171 5.45 -4.04 -1.42
CA ARG A 171 4.73 -2.78 -1.15
C ARG A 171 4.66 -1.89 -2.38
N LEU A 172 5.77 -1.75 -3.11
CA LEU A 172 5.85 -0.97 -4.34
C LEU A 172 4.90 -1.54 -5.41
N GLN A 173 4.90 -2.84 -5.64
CA GLN A 173 3.97 -3.50 -6.56
C GLN A 173 2.51 -3.27 -6.17
N LYS A 174 2.19 -3.39 -4.87
CA LYS A 174 0.86 -3.07 -4.35
C LYS A 174 0.48 -1.60 -4.63
N ALA A 175 1.38 -0.66 -4.38
CA ALA A 175 1.16 0.77 -4.62
C ALA A 175 0.97 1.08 -6.11
N GLN A 176 1.78 0.48 -6.99
CA GLN A 176 1.65 0.61 -8.45
C GLN A 176 0.31 0.08 -8.96
N ARG A 177 -0.14 -1.08 -8.44
CA ARG A 177 -1.47 -1.62 -8.76
C ARG A 177 -2.57 -0.66 -8.32
N LEU A 178 -2.52 -0.15 -7.09
CA LEU A 178 -3.51 0.82 -6.59
C LEU A 178 -3.51 2.10 -7.43
N LEU A 179 -2.34 2.60 -7.81
CA LEU A 179 -2.20 3.74 -8.70
C LEU A 179 -2.86 3.48 -10.05
N LYS A 180 -2.59 2.32 -10.66
CA LYS A 180 -3.19 1.92 -11.94
C LYS A 180 -4.72 1.83 -11.83
N VAL A 181 -5.24 1.16 -10.82
CA VAL A 181 -6.69 1.07 -10.54
C VAL A 181 -7.30 2.46 -10.36
N SER A 182 -6.62 3.38 -9.67
CA SER A 182 -7.13 4.75 -9.44
C SER A 182 -7.21 5.60 -10.71
N LYS A 183 -6.39 5.30 -11.72
CA LYS A 183 -6.35 5.99 -13.02
C LYS A 183 -7.26 5.35 -14.06
N GLN A 184 -7.66 4.09 -13.85
CA GLN A 184 -8.56 3.36 -14.73
C GLN A 184 -9.99 3.88 -14.63
N LYS A 185 -10.76 3.73 -15.73
CA LYS A 185 -12.19 4.01 -15.73
C LYS A 185 -12.87 3.11 -14.69
N ASP A 186 -13.75 3.65 -13.87
CA ASP A 186 -14.49 2.87 -12.86
C ASP A 186 -15.77 2.27 -13.46
N TYR A 187 -15.71 1.03 -13.95
CA TYR A 187 -16.84 0.35 -14.58
C TYR A 187 -18.03 0.15 -13.63
N TYR A 188 -17.78 0.02 -12.32
CA TYR A 188 -18.84 -0.10 -11.31
C TYR A 188 -19.61 1.21 -11.19
N LYS A 189 -18.90 2.35 -11.22
CA LYS A 189 -19.54 3.68 -11.27
C LYS A 189 -20.30 3.90 -12.57
N VAL A 190 -19.77 3.41 -13.71
CA VAL A 190 -20.46 3.51 -15.01
C VAL A 190 -21.80 2.76 -14.98
N LEU A 191 -21.85 1.57 -14.37
CA LEU A 191 -23.08 0.79 -14.20
C LEU A 191 -23.91 1.18 -12.96
N ASP A 192 -23.46 2.15 -12.16
CA ASP A 192 -24.17 2.62 -10.95
C ASP A 192 -24.45 1.48 -9.97
N VAL A 193 -23.44 0.66 -9.70
CA VAL A 193 -23.49 -0.49 -8.78
C VAL A 193 -22.30 -0.48 -7.81
N PRO A 194 -22.44 -1.06 -6.62
CA PRO A 194 -21.31 -1.20 -5.71
C PRO A 194 -20.32 -2.28 -6.20
N ARG A 195 -19.07 -2.23 -5.74
CA ARG A 195 -18.01 -3.16 -6.15
C ARG A 195 -18.26 -4.62 -5.75
N ASP A 196 -19.08 -4.84 -4.72
CA ASP A 196 -19.51 -6.17 -4.25
C ASP A 196 -20.79 -6.67 -4.95
N ALA A 197 -21.29 -5.95 -5.97
CA ALA A 197 -22.47 -6.36 -6.71
C ALA A 197 -22.31 -7.76 -7.32
N ASP A 198 -23.34 -8.58 -7.18
CA ASP A 198 -23.42 -9.88 -7.83
C ASP A 198 -23.72 -9.74 -9.34
N GLU A 199 -23.46 -10.80 -10.11
CA GLU A 199 -23.69 -10.82 -11.56
C GLU A 199 -25.13 -10.44 -11.94
N ARG A 200 -26.10 -10.81 -11.10
CA ARG A 200 -27.51 -10.49 -11.32
C ARG A 200 -27.77 -8.99 -11.20
N THR A 201 -27.19 -8.34 -10.20
CA THR A 201 -27.28 -6.89 -9.99
C THR A 201 -26.61 -6.14 -11.13
N ILE A 202 -25.41 -6.56 -11.54
CA ILE A 202 -24.68 -6.00 -12.69
C ILE A 202 -25.54 -6.09 -13.97
N LYS A 203 -26.08 -7.28 -14.27
CA LYS A 203 -26.93 -7.51 -15.45
C LYS A 203 -28.26 -6.75 -15.40
N LYS A 204 -28.82 -6.54 -14.22
CA LYS A 204 -30.05 -5.74 -14.05
C LYS A 204 -29.76 -4.25 -14.25
N ALA A 205 -28.66 -3.76 -13.68
CA ALA A 205 -28.24 -2.37 -13.80
C ALA A 205 -27.92 -1.99 -15.25
N PHE A 206 -27.16 -2.84 -15.96
CA PHE A 206 -26.89 -2.66 -17.39
C PHE A 206 -28.18 -2.56 -18.21
N ARG A 207 -29.12 -3.51 -18.06
CA ARG A 207 -30.40 -3.47 -18.79
C ARG A 207 -31.21 -2.20 -18.54
N ARG A 208 -31.24 -1.73 -17.28
CA ARG A 208 -31.90 -0.47 -16.90
C ARG A 208 -31.25 0.73 -17.57
N LEU A 209 -29.93 0.82 -17.53
CA LEU A 209 -29.16 1.95 -18.05
C LEU A 209 -29.12 1.96 -19.58
N ALA A 210 -28.99 0.79 -20.22
CA ALA A 210 -29.05 0.63 -21.67
C ALA A 210 -30.39 1.10 -22.24
N LYS A 211 -31.52 0.70 -21.64
CA LYS A 211 -32.85 1.16 -22.07
C LYS A 211 -33.02 2.68 -21.93
N LYS A 212 -32.43 3.27 -20.88
CA LYS A 212 -32.51 4.71 -20.62
C LYS A 212 -31.61 5.54 -21.56
N ASN A 213 -30.49 4.98 -22.00
CA ASN A 213 -29.50 5.67 -22.83
C ASN A 213 -29.47 5.16 -24.28
N HIS A 214 -30.51 4.45 -24.73
CA HIS A 214 -30.58 3.96 -26.10
C HIS A 214 -30.69 5.14 -27.09
N PRO A 215 -30.00 5.11 -28.26
CA PRO A 215 -30.07 6.18 -29.26
C PRO A 215 -31.51 6.51 -29.69
N ASP A 216 -32.36 5.50 -29.85
CA ASP A 216 -33.78 5.65 -30.23
C ASP A 216 -34.62 6.48 -29.24
N VAL A 217 -34.18 6.62 -27.99
CA VAL A 217 -34.87 7.44 -26.97
C VAL A 217 -34.10 8.74 -26.66
N GLY A 218 -33.17 9.14 -27.52
CA GLY A 218 -32.36 10.36 -27.37
C GLY A 218 -31.09 10.20 -26.53
N GLY A 219 -30.63 8.96 -26.32
CA GLY A 219 -29.32 8.70 -25.70
C GLY A 219 -28.15 8.93 -26.66
N SER A 220 -26.94 9.08 -26.12
CA SER A 220 -25.70 9.23 -26.91
C SER A 220 -25.01 7.88 -27.11
N GLU A 221 -24.51 7.63 -28.33
CA GLU A 221 -23.71 6.43 -28.65
C GLU A 221 -22.52 6.25 -27.70
N GLU A 222 -21.85 7.34 -27.32
CA GLU A 222 -20.70 7.33 -26.40
C GLU A 222 -21.05 6.71 -25.02
N LYS A 223 -22.19 7.11 -24.43
CA LYS A 223 -22.66 6.54 -23.16
C LYS A 223 -23.04 5.07 -23.32
N MET A 224 -23.66 4.71 -24.45
CA MET A 224 -24.01 3.31 -24.71
C MET A 224 -22.75 2.45 -24.86
N ALA A 225 -21.71 2.97 -25.53
CA ALA A 225 -20.41 2.32 -25.63
C ALA A 225 -19.76 2.12 -24.25
N GLN A 226 -19.78 3.13 -23.38
CA GLN A 226 -19.27 3.01 -22.00
C GLN A 226 -20.03 1.97 -21.17
N LEU A 227 -21.36 1.90 -21.30
CA LEU A 227 -22.18 0.91 -20.61
C LEU A 227 -21.89 -0.52 -21.11
N ASN A 228 -21.68 -0.69 -22.42
CA ASN A 228 -21.30 -1.97 -23.01
C ASN A 228 -19.90 -2.40 -22.55
N GLU A 229 -18.92 -1.50 -22.63
CA GLU A 229 -17.54 -1.72 -22.16
C GLU A 229 -17.53 -2.16 -20.68
N ALA A 230 -18.28 -1.45 -19.83
CA ALA A 230 -18.39 -1.80 -18.41
C ALA A 230 -19.08 -3.15 -18.17
N TYR A 231 -20.15 -3.45 -18.91
CA TYR A 231 -20.87 -4.72 -18.76
C TYR A 231 -20.05 -5.91 -19.27
N GLU A 232 -19.31 -5.76 -20.36
CA GLU A 232 -18.43 -6.79 -20.91
C GLU A 232 -17.37 -7.23 -19.88
N VAL A 233 -16.69 -6.25 -19.25
CA VAL A 233 -15.66 -6.55 -18.25
C VAL A 233 -16.25 -7.11 -16.96
N LEU A 234 -17.35 -6.53 -16.45
CA LEU A 234 -17.90 -6.90 -15.15
C LEU A 234 -18.79 -8.15 -15.17
N SER A 235 -19.29 -8.57 -16.33
CA SER A 235 -20.17 -9.75 -16.45
C SER A 235 -19.40 -11.08 -16.54
N ASP A 236 -18.13 -11.05 -16.96
CA ASP A 236 -17.26 -12.22 -16.95
C ASP A 236 -16.43 -12.27 -15.66
N PRO A 237 -16.49 -13.35 -14.86
CA PRO A 237 -15.75 -13.46 -13.60
C PRO A 237 -14.23 -13.31 -13.74
N LYS A 238 -13.63 -13.81 -14.84
CA LYS A 238 -12.19 -13.72 -15.08
C LYS A 238 -11.78 -12.31 -15.48
N LEU A 239 -12.54 -11.66 -16.36
CA LEU A 239 -12.25 -10.28 -16.75
C LEU A 239 -12.45 -9.32 -15.57
N ARG A 240 -13.48 -9.54 -14.75
CA ARG A 240 -13.71 -8.80 -13.51
C ARG A 240 -12.54 -8.95 -12.55
N GLU A 241 -12.05 -10.17 -12.33
CA GLU A 241 -10.90 -10.42 -11.46
C GLU A 241 -9.63 -9.72 -11.98
N GLN A 242 -9.38 -9.76 -13.29
CA GLN A 242 -8.26 -9.04 -13.91
C GLN A 242 -8.38 -7.54 -13.67
N TYR A 243 -9.56 -6.97 -13.94
CA TYR A 243 -9.87 -5.56 -13.75
C TYR A 243 -9.71 -5.12 -12.29
N ASP A 244 -10.24 -5.90 -11.34
CA ASP A 244 -10.10 -5.62 -9.90
C ASP A 244 -8.64 -5.71 -9.43
N ASN A 245 -7.80 -6.47 -10.14
CA ASN A 245 -6.35 -6.53 -9.93
C ASN A 245 -5.57 -5.43 -10.69
N GLY A 246 -6.24 -4.47 -11.32
CA GLY A 246 -5.63 -3.37 -12.07
C GLY A 246 -5.25 -3.72 -13.51
N HIS A 247 -5.72 -4.84 -14.06
CA HIS A 247 -5.56 -5.21 -15.46
C HIS A 247 -6.89 -4.98 -16.19
N ASP A 248 -7.02 -3.80 -16.79
CA ASP A 248 -8.18 -3.49 -17.62
C ASP A 248 -7.94 -4.04 -19.04
N PRO A 249 -8.74 -5.00 -19.51
CA PRO A 249 -8.58 -5.62 -20.83
C PRO A 249 -8.85 -4.63 -21.98
N ASN A 250 -9.52 -3.51 -21.70
CA ASN A 250 -9.87 -2.48 -22.68
C ASN A 250 -8.96 -1.24 -22.59
N ASP A 251 -7.92 -1.25 -21.75
CA ASP A 251 -6.99 -0.12 -21.58
C ASP A 251 -6.09 0.04 -22.82
N PRO A 252 -6.23 1.15 -23.59
CA PRO A 252 -5.42 1.39 -24.78
C PRO A 252 -3.94 1.62 -24.47
N THR A 253 -3.57 1.88 -23.21
CA THR A 253 -2.18 2.09 -22.77
C THR A 253 -1.54 0.86 -22.14
N GLY A 254 -2.30 -0.21 -21.91
CA GLY A 254 -1.86 -1.43 -21.19
C GLY A 254 -1.22 -2.53 -22.06
N GLY A 255 -1.15 -2.35 -23.39
CA GLY A 255 -0.89 -3.42 -24.36
C GLY A 255 0.57 -3.79 -24.67
N GLN A 256 1.57 -3.39 -23.89
CA GLN A 256 2.99 -3.58 -24.28
C GLN A 256 3.74 -4.72 -23.58
N GLY A 257 3.10 -5.55 -22.74
CA GLY A 257 3.87 -6.55 -22.01
C GLY A 257 3.05 -7.67 -21.41
N HIS A 258 2.38 -8.47 -22.23
CA HIS A 258 2.26 -9.94 -22.17
C HIS A 258 1.54 -10.37 -23.46
N GLY A 259 2.13 -11.30 -24.21
CA GLY A 259 1.68 -11.70 -25.54
C GLY A 259 0.21 -12.15 -25.56
N GLY A 260 -0.57 -11.51 -26.41
CA GLY A 260 -1.99 -11.78 -26.60
C GLY A 260 -2.64 -10.53 -27.16
N GLY A 261 -2.55 -10.34 -28.48
CA GLY A 261 -3.28 -9.26 -29.14
C GLY A 261 -4.76 -9.31 -28.78
N ASN A 262 -5.42 -8.15 -28.69
CA ASN A 262 -6.85 -8.05 -28.46
C ASN A 262 -7.59 -9.15 -29.23
N PRO A 263 -8.18 -10.17 -28.56
CA PRO A 263 -8.96 -11.18 -29.27
C PRO A 263 -10.20 -10.57 -29.94
N PHE A 264 -10.52 -9.31 -29.62
CA PHE A 264 -11.69 -8.59 -30.12
C PHE A 264 -11.38 -7.18 -30.66
N GLY A 265 -10.13 -6.87 -31.01
CA GLY A 265 -9.71 -5.60 -31.63
C GLY A 265 -10.24 -5.40 -33.07
N HIS A 266 -11.35 -6.07 -33.42
CA HIS A 266 -11.92 -6.13 -34.76
C HIS A 266 -13.44 -6.01 -34.78
N HIS A 267 -14.05 -5.27 -33.85
CA HIS A 267 -15.48 -4.97 -33.93
C HIS A 267 -15.79 -3.49 -33.65
N GLY A 268 -15.24 -2.61 -34.48
CA GLY A 268 -15.92 -1.37 -34.89
C GLY A 268 -17.09 -1.67 -35.84
N GLY A 269 -17.97 -2.61 -35.47
CA GLY A 269 -19.04 -3.10 -36.34
C GLY A 269 -20.12 -3.82 -35.55
N GLY A 270 -21.30 -3.20 -35.49
CA GLY A 270 -22.61 -3.71 -35.09
C GLY A 270 -22.67 -5.03 -34.30
N PHE A 271 -22.94 -4.94 -33.01
CA PHE A 271 -23.55 -6.02 -32.25
C PHE A 271 -24.93 -6.34 -32.84
N GLN A 272 -25.00 -7.37 -33.69
CA GLN A 272 -26.27 -7.98 -34.09
C GLN A 272 -26.87 -8.73 -32.88
N PHE A 273 -28.03 -8.24 -32.45
CA PHE A 273 -28.79 -8.79 -31.34
C PHE A 273 -29.45 -10.12 -31.78
N GLN A 274 -28.85 -11.25 -31.42
CA GLN A 274 -29.39 -12.57 -31.75
C GLN A 274 -30.17 -13.15 -30.55
N GLY A 275 -31.50 -13.17 -30.69
CA GLY A 275 -32.39 -14.15 -30.05
C GLY A 275 -32.81 -13.92 -28.59
N PHE A 276 -33.93 -13.21 -28.38
CA PHE A 276 -34.74 -13.35 -27.17
C PHE A 276 -35.83 -14.41 -27.39
N PRO A 277 -35.97 -15.45 -26.55
CA PRO A 277 -37.11 -16.36 -26.58
C PRO A 277 -38.21 -15.80 -25.66
N GLY A 278 -39.24 -15.18 -26.23
CA GLY A 278 -40.41 -14.76 -25.44
C GLY A 278 -41.33 -13.73 -26.10
N GLY A 279 -42.26 -14.23 -26.92
CA GLY A 279 -43.66 -13.77 -27.02
C GLY A 279 -43.96 -12.40 -27.63
N PHE A 280 -44.53 -12.39 -28.85
CA PHE A 280 -45.74 -11.63 -29.22
C PHE A 280 -46.33 -12.21 -30.53
N PRO A 281 -47.66 -12.48 -30.63
CA PRO A 281 -48.29 -13.10 -31.78
C PRO A 281 -48.95 -12.07 -32.72
N GLY A 282 -48.75 -12.24 -34.02
CA GLY A 282 -49.37 -11.46 -35.10
C GLY A 282 -48.29 -11.06 -36.11
N GLY A 283 -48.25 -11.53 -37.36
CA GLY A 283 -49.30 -12.02 -38.24
C GLY A 283 -49.19 -11.20 -39.53
N PHE A 284 -48.61 -11.78 -40.59
CA PHE A 284 -49.13 -11.84 -41.97
C PHE A 284 -48.05 -12.42 -42.92
N PRO A 285 -48.46 -13.00 -44.07
CA PRO A 285 -47.86 -14.18 -44.69
C PRO A 285 -47.13 -13.89 -46.00
N GLY A 286 -46.35 -14.86 -46.47
CA GLY A 286 -46.21 -15.09 -47.91
C GLY A 286 -44.80 -15.42 -48.37
N GLY A 287 -44.66 -16.58 -49.02
CA GLY A 287 -43.69 -16.75 -50.10
C GLY A 287 -42.68 -17.89 -49.98
N GLY A 288 -43.12 -19.10 -50.35
CA GLY A 288 -42.42 -19.98 -51.32
C GLY A 288 -40.94 -20.39 -51.12
N PHE A 289 -40.77 -21.70 -50.83
CA PHE A 289 -39.68 -22.66 -51.14
C PHE A 289 -38.87 -22.45 -52.46
N PRO A 290 -37.82 -23.26 -52.81
CA PRO A 290 -37.08 -24.35 -52.11
C PRO A 290 -35.53 -24.39 -52.33
N GLY A 291 -34.83 -25.28 -51.60
CA GLY A 291 -33.59 -25.97 -52.04
C GLY A 291 -32.28 -25.36 -51.51
N GLY A 292 -31.24 -26.10 -51.14
CA GLY A 292 -30.95 -27.54 -51.18
C GLY A 292 -29.47 -27.75 -50.78
N GLY A 293 -29.10 -28.99 -50.41
CA GLY A 293 -27.72 -29.46 -50.21
C GLY A 293 -27.10 -29.05 -48.86
N GLY A 294 -26.63 -29.95 -48.00
CA GLY A 294 -25.96 -31.22 -48.25
C GLY A 294 -24.52 -31.09 -47.73
N GLY A 295 -24.17 -31.82 -46.66
CA GLY A 295 -22.81 -31.77 -46.13
C GLY A 295 -22.67 -32.38 -44.74
N GLY A 296 -22.92 -33.69 -44.60
CA GLY A 296 -22.54 -34.43 -43.41
C GLY A 296 -21.05 -34.82 -43.47
N GLN A 297 -20.34 -34.72 -42.34
CA GLN A 297 -19.15 -35.52 -42.08
C GLN A 297 -19.19 -36.03 -40.64
N LYS A 298 -19.01 -37.35 -40.53
CA LYS A 298 -19.04 -38.16 -39.31
C LYS A 298 -17.66 -38.09 -38.63
N PHE A 299 -17.63 -37.89 -37.32
CA PHE A 299 -16.43 -38.09 -36.51
C PHE A 299 -16.40 -39.50 -35.94
N HIS A 300 -15.27 -40.19 -36.12
CA HIS A 300 -14.96 -41.51 -35.58
C HIS A 300 -14.13 -41.31 -34.30
N PHE A 301 -14.52 -41.93 -33.18
CA PHE A 301 -13.73 -41.94 -31.94
C PHE A 301 -13.19 -43.36 -31.70
N GLN A 302 -11.88 -43.44 -31.46
CA GLN A 302 -11.19 -44.64 -31.01
C GLN A 302 -10.59 -44.31 -29.63
N PHE A 303 -11.02 -45.02 -28.59
CA PHE A 303 -10.44 -44.93 -27.25
C PHE A 303 -9.38 -46.02 -27.08
N GLN A 304 -8.26 -45.65 -26.49
CA GLN A 304 -7.30 -46.56 -25.88
C GLN A 304 -6.98 -46.04 -24.48
#